data_AF-A0A7S4DI68-F1
#
_entry.id   AF-A0A7S4DI68-F1
#
_cell.length_a   1.000
_cell.length_b   1.000
_cell.length_c   1.000
_cell.angle_alpha   90.00
_cell.angle_beta   90.00
_cell.angle_gamma   90.00
#
_symmetry.space_group_name_H-M   'P 1'
#
loop_
_entity.id
_entity.type
_entity.pdbx_description
1 polymer ?
#
loop_
_entity_poly.entity_id
_entity_poly.type
_entity_poly.pdbx_seq_one_letter_code
_entity_poly.pdbx_strand_id
1 'polypeptide(L)'
;MDPAAVIPGMDMIIVSTPAFTHEMYLKAIKPYIKDGAIVMILVAQGGSDWCLRSCLGEELCSKITFCTCENLPWSCRVDEFGKAGIILNTKASTKVAALPSEATDFACNLLNTLIATEQPEEDGKIPIHPVFEPMANVLSCTLMNLNSLIHTSLSYGRFCDWTESKVYPEPPLLYLGVEERGASAVAGVSADLCNIRDAILARYPDMDLSRVMSVYDFYIACYADNIKDHTDISTVLKTNRGYETLKIPMKEVEGGYIPDFGMRYYTEDIPYGLLVTRGVAEILGVDTPMMDTIITWAQEKMGKEYLVDGKVAGKDVVTTRTPQKYGLTTPDDLVQWP
;
A
#
# COMPACT_ATOMS: atom_id res chain seq x y z
N MET A 1 -16.73 -9.53 17.39
CA MET A 1 -17.79 -10.31 16.72
C MET A 1 -17.26 -11.72 16.54
N ASP A 2 -18.07 -12.74 16.80
CA ASP A 2 -17.69 -14.14 16.65
C ASP A 2 -17.69 -14.53 15.16
N PRO A 3 -16.55 -14.91 14.55
CA PRO A 3 -16.48 -15.30 13.14
C PRO A 3 -17.46 -16.44 12.79
N ALA A 4 -17.69 -17.37 13.72
CA ALA A 4 -18.58 -18.52 13.51
C ALA A 4 -20.03 -18.11 13.29
N ALA A 5 -20.44 -16.94 13.80
CA ALA A 5 -21.81 -16.45 13.70
C ALA A 5 -22.06 -15.64 12.43
N VAL A 6 -21.02 -15.14 11.75
CA VAL A 6 -21.17 -14.13 10.68
C VAL A 6 -20.56 -14.51 9.34
N ILE A 7 -19.52 -15.35 9.34
CA ILE A 7 -18.85 -15.75 8.09
C ILE A 7 -19.58 -16.89 7.35
N PRO A 8 -20.17 -17.90 8.01
CA PRO A 8 -20.80 -19.00 7.28
C PRO A 8 -21.86 -18.52 6.27
N GLY A 9 -21.71 -18.96 5.02
CA GLY A 9 -22.64 -18.65 3.94
C GLY A 9 -22.36 -17.36 3.17
N MET A 10 -21.47 -16.49 3.64
CA MET A 10 -21.17 -15.21 2.97
C MET A 10 -20.57 -15.41 1.57
N ASP A 11 -21.11 -14.72 0.58
CA ASP A 11 -20.59 -14.70 -0.80
C ASP A 11 -19.34 -13.84 -0.93
N MET A 12 -19.26 -12.75 -0.16
CA MET A 12 -18.15 -11.81 -0.18
C MET A 12 -17.76 -11.39 1.24
N ILE A 13 -16.46 -11.40 1.51
CA ILE A 13 -15.87 -10.99 2.79
C ILE A 13 -14.86 -9.88 2.51
N ILE A 14 -15.07 -8.71 3.11
CA ILE A 14 -14.21 -7.54 2.90
C ILE A 14 -13.40 -7.25 4.18
N VAL A 15 -12.09 -7.37 4.09
CA VAL A 15 -11.14 -6.98 5.14
C VAL A 15 -10.68 -5.55 4.86
N SER A 16 -11.25 -4.59 5.59
CA SER A 16 -10.93 -3.15 5.50
C SER A 16 -10.30 -2.66 6.80
N THR A 17 -9.11 -3.18 7.11
CA THR A 17 -8.35 -2.87 8.33
C THR A 17 -6.91 -2.52 7.99
N PRO A 18 -6.09 -2.01 8.93
CA PRO A 18 -4.65 -1.83 8.69
C PRO A 18 -3.94 -3.15 8.37
N ALA A 19 -2.85 -3.11 7.60
CA ALA A 19 -2.20 -4.34 7.13
C ALA A 19 -1.70 -5.26 8.26
N PHE A 20 -1.25 -4.71 9.38
CA PHE A 20 -0.78 -5.52 10.51
C PHE A 20 -1.86 -6.41 11.15
N THR A 21 -3.15 -6.16 10.89
CA THR A 21 -4.25 -6.99 11.43
C THR A 21 -4.74 -8.08 10.48
N HIS A 22 -4.37 -8.08 9.19
CA HIS A 22 -5.00 -8.99 8.24
C HIS A 22 -4.74 -10.45 8.56
N GLU A 23 -3.51 -10.80 8.96
CA GLU A 23 -3.15 -12.18 9.32
C GLU A 23 -4.03 -12.72 10.45
N MET A 24 -4.31 -11.88 11.46
CA MET A 24 -5.22 -12.22 12.55
C MET A 24 -6.63 -12.50 12.05
N TYR A 25 -7.19 -11.60 11.22
CA TYR A 25 -8.55 -11.76 10.69
C TYR A 25 -8.66 -12.97 9.75
N LEU A 26 -7.73 -13.12 8.80
CA LEU A 26 -7.72 -14.22 7.83
C LEU A 26 -7.67 -15.59 8.54
N LYS A 27 -6.81 -15.74 9.55
CA LYS A 27 -6.75 -16.96 10.37
C LYS A 27 -8.05 -17.22 11.13
N ALA A 28 -8.67 -16.17 11.66
CA ALA A 28 -9.92 -16.29 12.42
C ALA A 28 -11.13 -16.68 11.55
N ILE A 29 -11.20 -16.17 10.32
CA ILE A 29 -12.33 -16.46 9.41
C ILE A 29 -12.15 -17.76 8.63
N LYS A 30 -10.91 -18.24 8.44
CA LYS A 30 -10.56 -19.43 7.64
C LYS A 30 -11.53 -20.61 7.79
N PRO A 31 -11.91 -21.06 9.00
CA PRO A 31 -12.73 -22.27 9.15
C PRO A 31 -14.16 -22.17 8.61
N TYR A 32 -14.60 -20.95 8.28
CA TYR A 32 -15.99 -20.63 7.95
C TYR A 32 -16.18 -20.14 6.52
N ILE A 33 -15.08 -19.91 5.79
CA ILE A 33 -15.13 -19.50 4.38
C ILE A 33 -15.68 -20.66 3.56
N LYS A 34 -16.69 -20.40 2.73
CA LYS A 34 -17.26 -21.39 1.80
C LYS A 34 -16.49 -21.40 0.48
N ASP A 35 -16.55 -22.54 -0.20
CA ASP A 35 -16.13 -22.64 -1.60
C ASP A 35 -16.89 -21.63 -2.47
N GLY A 36 -16.19 -20.99 -3.40
CA GLY A 36 -16.69 -19.95 -4.29
C GLY A 36 -16.81 -18.56 -3.67
N ALA A 37 -16.43 -18.38 -2.39
CA ALA A 37 -16.46 -17.07 -1.76
C ALA A 37 -15.44 -16.09 -2.39
N ILE A 38 -15.75 -14.80 -2.33
CA ILE A 38 -14.84 -13.72 -2.69
C ILE A 38 -14.24 -13.14 -1.41
N VAL A 39 -12.92 -13.17 -1.28
CA VAL A 39 -12.20 -12.54 -0.17
C VAL A 39 -11.52 -11.30 -0.69
N MET A 40 -11.92 -10.13 -0.20
CA MET A 40 -11.34 -8.85 -0.59
C MET A 40 -10.49 -8.28 0.54
N ILE A 41 -9.31 -7.77 0.21
CA ILE A 41 -8.56 -6.88 1.09
C ILE A 41 -8.59 -5.47 0.46
N LEU A 42 -9.33 -4.54 1.07
CA LEU A 42 -9.55 -3.21 0.47
C LEU A 42 -8.34 -2.29 0.60
N VAL A 43 -7.46 -2.57 1.57
CA VAL A 43 -6.19 -1.86 1.79
C VAL A 43 -5.06 -2.88 1.79
N ALA A 44 -4.77 -3.47 0.63
CA ALA A 44 -3.83 -4.59 0.56
C ALA A 44 -2.46 -4.27 1.13
N GLN A 45 -1.89 -3.11 0.78
CA GLN A 45 -0.44 -2.90 0.89
C GLN A 45 0.33 -4.01 0.14
N GLY A 46 1.64 -4.10 0.33
CA GLY A 46 2.48 -5.14 -0.28
C GLY A 46 2.22 -6.54 0.28
N GLY A 47 2.27 -7.55 -0.61
CA GLY A 47 2.31 -8.98 -0.25
C GLY A 47 1.02 -9.50 0.39
N SER A 48 -0.11 -8.91 0.02
CA SER A 48 -1.43 -9.24 0.57
C SER A 48 -1.92 -10.63 0.15
N ASP A 49 -1.65 -11.02 -1.08
CA ASP A 49 -1.88 -12.35 -1.65
C ASP A 49 -1.03 -13.42 -0.95
N TRP A 50 0.25 -13.16 -0.70
CA TRP A 50 1.12 -14.09 0.02
C TRP A 50 0.67 -14.28 1.47
N CYS A 51 0.26 -13.20 2.14
CA CYS A 51 -0.36 -13.23 3.46
C CYS A 51 -1.62 -14.10 3.47
N LEU A 52 -2.50 -13.89 2.48
CA LEU A 52 -3.74 -14.65 2.33
C LEU A 52 -3.46 -16.13 2.08
N ARG A 53 -2.59 -16.46 1.12
CA ARG A 53 -2.20 -17.84 0.79
C ARG A 53 -1.61 -18.56 1.99
N SER A 54 -0.72 -17.90 2.74
CA SER A 54 -0.15 -18.44 3.97
C SER A 54 -1.21 -18.70 5.06
N CYS A 55 -2.21 -17.83 5.21
CA CYS A 55 -3.27 -18.00 6.20
C CYS A 55 -4.27 -19.08 5.80
N LEU A 56 -4.81 -19.00 4.59
CA LEU A 56 -5.92 -19.82 4.12
C LEU A 56 -5.46 -21.20 3.64
N GLY A 57 -4.24 -21.30 3.13
CA GLY A 57 -3.67 -22.53 2.55
C GLY A 57 -4.16 -22.80 1.13
N GLU A 58 -3.40 -23.60 0.39
CA GLU A 58 -3.59 -23.83 -1.05
C GLU A 58 -5.00 -24.33 -1.40
N GLU A 59 -5.51 -25.32 -0.65
CA GLU A 59 -6.80 -25.95 -0.96
C GLU A 59 -7.97 -24.97 -0.89
N LEU A 60 -7.94 -24.04 0.07
CA LEU A 60 -8.99 -23.03 0.17
C LEU A 60 -8.76 -21.94 -0.88
N CYS A 61 -7.51 -21.53 -1.13
CA CYS A 61 -7.18 -20.52 -2.15
C CYS A 61 -7.60 -20.95 -3.55
N SER A 62 -7.48 -22.24 -3.89
CA SER A 62 -7.91 -22.77 -5.19
C SER A 62 -9.43 -22.82 -5.38
N LYS A 63 -10.21 -22.48 -4.34
CA LYS A 63 -11.68 -22.53 -4.33
C LYS A 63 -12.31 -21.16 -4.10
N ILE A 64 -11.53 -20.09 -3.93
CA ILE A 64 -12.03 -18.73 -3.70
C ILE A 64 -11.51 -17.78 -4.77
N THR A 65 -12.14 -16.62 -4.86
CA THR A 65 -11.56 -15.47 -5.57
C THR A 65 -10.96 -14.51 -4.55
N PHE A 66 -9.67 -14.21 -4.66
CA PHE A 66 -9.07 -13.09 -3.94
C PHE A 66 -9.18 -11.84 -4.79
N CYS A 67 -9.49 -10.68 -4.20
CA CYS A 67 -9.35 -9.40 -4.89
C CYS A 67 -8.84 -8.28 -3.98
N THR A 68 -8.23 -7.27 -4.60
CA THR A 68 -7.72 -6.10 -3.89
C THR A 68 -7.78 -4.85 -4.75
N CYS A 69 -7.84 -3.69 -4.09
CA CYS A 69 -7.70 -2.38 -4.70
C CYS A 69 -6.28 -1.83 -4.53
N GLU A 70 -5.86 -0.99 -5.48
CA GLU A 70 -4.61 -0.21 -5.39
C GLU A 70 -4.63 0.78 -4.22
N ASN A 71 -5.79 1.38 -3.95
CA ASN A 71 -5.94 2.40 -2.94
C ASN A 71 -7.37 2.45 -2.37
N LEU A 72 -7.54 3.19 -1.27
CA LEU A 72 -8.85 3.41 -0.67
C LEU A 72 -9.75 4.22 -1.62
N PRO A 73 -10.98 3.75 -1.91
CA PRO A 73 -11.90 4.47 -2.79
C PRO A 73 -12.43 5.78 -2.18
N TRP A 74 -12.45 5.87 -0.84
CA TRP A 74 -12.93 7.02 -0.08
C TRP A 74 -11.91 7.49 0.95
N SER A 75 -11.85 8.80 1.16
CA SER A 75 -11.31 9.39 2.37
C SER A 75 -12.47 9.61 3.34
N CYS A 76 -12.44 8.96 4.50
CA CYS A 76 -13.53 9.03 5.47
C CYS A 76 -13.01 9.15 6.91
N ARG A 77 -13.88 9.63 7.80
CA ARG A 77 -13.65 9.70 9.24
C ARG A 77 -14.88 9.21 9.99
N VAL A 78 -14.66 8.59 11.14
CA VAL A 78 -15.73 8.33 12.10
C VAL A 78 -16.15 9.66 12.69
N ASP A 79 -17.45 9.95 12.64
CA ASP A 79 -18.06 11.10 13.30
C ASP A 79 -18.62 10.67 14.67
N GLU A 80 -19.45 9.62 14.67
CA GLU A 80 -19.97 8.99 15.87
C GLU A 80 -19.81 7.47 15.78
N PHE A 81 -19.06 6.89 16.72
CA PHE A 81 -18.73 5.47 16.71
C PHE A 81 -19.98 4.59 16.70
N GLY A 82 -20.06 3.67 15.73
CA GLY A 82 -21.19 2.75 15.58
C GLY A 82 -22.46 3.36 14.98
N LYS A 83 -22.43 4.64 14.56
CA LYS A 83 -23.62 5.35 14.06
C LYS A 83 -23.37 6.14 12.78
N ALA A 84 -22.30 6.93 12.71
CA ALA A 84 -22.08 7.85 11.60
C ALA A 84 -20.61 7.94 11.21
N GLY A 85 -20.37 7.95 9.89
CA GLY A 85 -19.09 8.29 9.29
C GLY A 85 -19.30 9.37 8.23
N ILE A 86 -18.30 10.23 8.06
CA ILE A 86 -18.29 11.29 7.06
C ILE A 86 -17.34 10.88 5.94
N ILE A 87 -17.82 10.92 4.70
CA ILE A 87 -16.98 10.84 3.50
C ILE A 87 -16.46 12.24 3.23
N LEU A 88 -15.15 12.43 3.38
CA LEU A 88 -14.46 13.71 3.12
C LEU A 88 -14.18 13.90 1.63
N ASN A 89 -13.89 12.81 0.92
CA ASN A 89 -13.62 12.82 -0.51
C ASN A 89 -13.88 11.44 -1.12
N THR A 90 -14.41 11.42 -2.34
CA THR A 90 -14.58 10.21 -3.14
C THR A 90 -13.67 10.26 -4.36
N LYS A 91 -12.92 9.19 -4.62
CA LYS A 91 -12.10 9.10 -5.84
C LYS A 91 -12.99 8.90 -7.06
N ALA A 92 -12.57 9.42 -8.21
CA ALA A 92 -13.28 9.18 -9.47
C ALA A 92 -13.19 7.71 -9.90
N SER A 93 -12.02 7.09 -9.74
CA SER A 93 -11.81 5.67 -9.96
C SER A 93 -10.71 5.09 -9.06
N THR A 94 -10.71 3.76 -8.92
CA THR A 94 -9.60 2.97 -8.36
C THR A 94 -9.42 1.69 -9.16
N LYS A 95 -8.18 1.20 -9.17
CA LYS A 95 -7.81 -0.03 -9.85
C LYS A 95 -7.99 -1.26 -8.96
N VAL A 96 -8.47 -2.37 -9.53
CA VAL A 96 -8.73 -3.65 -8.86
C VAL A 96 -8.03 -4.77 -9.60
N ALA A 97 -7.39 -5.67 -8.87
CA ALA A 97 -6.88 -6.93 -9.39
C ALA A 97 -7.48 -8.10 -8.60
N ALA A 98 -7.67 -9.24 -9.26
CA ALA A 98 -8.11 -10.47 -8.63
C ALA A 98 -7.14 -11.64 -8.89
N LEU A 99 -7.26 -12.68 -8.06
CA LEU A 99 -6.67 -13.99 -8.27
C LEU A 99 -7.77 -15.06 -8.15
N PRO A 100 -7.91 -15.96 -9.14
CA PRO A 100 -7.16 -15.99 -10.41
C PRO A 100 -7.43 -14.73 -11.28
N SER A 101 -6.48 -14.35 -12.14
CA SER A 101 -6.48 -13.06 -12.86
C SER A 101 -7.71 -12.84 -13.73
N GLU A 102 -8.27 -13.91 -14.27
CA GLU A 102 -9.47 -13.92 -15.12
C GLU A 102 -10.72 -13.45 -14.35
N ALA A 103 -10.70 -13.51 -13.02
CA ALA A 103 -11.80 -13.04 -12.18
C ALA A 103 -11.81 -11.51 -12.00
N THR A 104 -10.82 -10.78 -12.52
CA THR A 104 -10.68 -9.32 -12.29
C THR A 104 -11.88 -8.54 -12.81
N ASP A 105 -12.32 -8.78 -14.05
CA ASP A 105 -13.47 -8.07 -14.62
C ASP A 105 -14.76 -8.38 -13.86
N PHE A 106 -14.93 -9.63 -13.43
CA PHE A 106 -16.05 -10.02 -12.59
C PHE A 106 -16.03 -9.27 -11.24
N ALA A 107 -14.88 -9.19 -10.58
CA ALA A 107 -14.72 -8.47 -9.32
C ALA A 107 -15.02 -6.96 -9.49
N CYS A 108 -14.52 -6.32 -10.55
CA CYS A 108 -14.83 -4.91 -10.86
C CYS A 108 -16.33 -4.70 -11.05
N ASN A 109 -16.98 -5.53 -11.87
CA ASN A 109 -18.40 -5.41 -12.15
C ASN A 109 -19.25 -5.60 -10.89
N LEU A 110 -18.90 -6.57 -10.05
CA LEU A 110 -19.56 -6.79 -8.77
C LEU A 110 -19.41 -5.57 -7.85
N LEU A 111 -18.18 -5.08 -7.67
CA LEU A 111 -17.90 -3.92 -6.83
C LEU A 111 -18.65 -2.67 -7.29
N ASN A 112 -18.60 -2.36 -8.59
CA ASN A 112 -19.36 -1.26 -9.20
C ASN A 112 -20.87 -1.41 -8.96
N THR A 113 -21.40 -2.63 -9.07
CA THR A 113 -22.82 -2.91 -8.79
C THR A 113 -23.17 -2.68 -7.32
N LEU A 114 -22.29 -3.07 -6.39
CA LEU A 114 -22.53 -2.96 -4.95
C LEU A 114 -22.55 -1.51 -4.46
N ILE A 115 -21.77 -0.62 -5.08
CA ILE A 115 -21.70 0.80 -4.70
C ILE A 115 -22.64 1.68 -5.51
N ALA A 116 -23.19 1.19 -6.63
CA ALA A 116 -24.09 1.97 -7.46
C ALA A 116 -25.36 2.32 -6.66
N THR A 117 -25.60 3.62 -6.45
CA THR A 117 -26.86 4.11 -5.89
C THR A 117 -27.61 4.90 -6.94
N GLU A 118 -28.86 4.54 -7.19
CA GLU A 118 -29.74 5.29 -8.09
C GLU A 118 -30.37 6.53 -7.42
N GLN A 119 -30.17 6.71 -6.11
CA GLN A 119 -30.82 7.77 -5.34
C GLN A 119 -30.02 9.09 -5.45
N PRO A 120 -30.65 10.19 -5.90
CA PRO A 120 -30.08 11.52 -5.73
C PRO A 120 -29.98 11.88 -4.24
N GLU A 121 -28.99 12.68 -3.86
CA GLU A 121 -28.98 13.36 -2.56
C GLU A 121 -30.19 14.32 -2.43
N GLU A 122 -30.47 14.81 -1.21
CA GLU A 122 -31.55 15.78 -0.95
C GLU A 122 -31.46 17.05 -1.82
N ASP A 123 -30.29 17.34 -2.41
CA ASP A 123 -30.04 18.48 -3.30
C ASP A 123 -30.18 18.16 -4.81
N GLY A 124 -30.60 16.94 -5.16
CA GLY A 124 -30.83 16.50 -6.54
C GLY A 124 -29.56 16.10 -7.30
N LYS A 125 -28.39 15.98 -6.65
CA LYS A 125 -27.18 15.44 -7.27
C LYS A 125 -27.10 13.92 -7.12
N ILE A 126 -26.67 13.23 -8.16
CA ILE A 126 -26.35 11.80 -8.08
C ILE A 126 -25.02 11.68 -7.30
N PRO A 127 -24.94 10.86 -6.23
CA PRO A 127 -23.70 10.65 -5.51
C PRO A 127 -22.61 10.17 -6.45
N ILE A 128 -21.44 10.83 -6.42
CA ILE A 128 -20.26 10.37 -7.16
C ILE A 128 -19.71 9.16 -6.41
N HIS A 129 -19.74 8.00 -7.06
CA HIS A 129 -19.14 6.77 -6.57
C HIS A 129 -17.85 6.46 -7.32
N PRO A 130 -16.86 5.83 -6.66
CA PRO A 130 -15.61 5.49 -7.31
C PRO A 130 -15.83 4.39 -8.34
N VAL A 131 -15.40 4.59 -9.57
CA VAL A 131 -15.42 3.52 -10.58
C VAL A 131 -14.29 2.53 -10.28
N PHE A 132 -14.62 1.27 -10.07
CA PHE A 132 -13.67 0.18 -9.97
C PHE A 132 -13.28 -0.29 -11.38
N GLU A 133 -12.01 -0.14 -11.71
CA GLU A 133 -11.46 -0.45 -13.04
C GLU A 133 -10.44 -1.59 -12.94
N PRO A 134 -10.31 -2.44 -13.98
CA PRO A 134 -9.39 -3.57 -13.93
C PRO A 134 -7.92 -3.14 -13.92
N MET A 135 -7.11 -3.93 -13.22
CA MET A 135 -5.65 -3.97 -13.23
C MET A 135 -5.20 -5.40 -13.52
N ALA A 136 -4.15 -5.55 -14.33
CA ALA A 136 -3.77 -6.84 -14.87
C ALA A 136 -3.40 -7.91 -13.82
N ASN A 137 -2.79 -7.52 -12.70
CA ASN A 137 -2.34 -8.48 -11.69
C ASN A 137 -2.19 -7.84 -10.31
N VAL A 138 -2.25 -8.68 -9.27
CA VAL A 138 -2.06 -8.28 -7.87
C VAL A 138 -0.63 -7.84 -7.59
N LEU A 139 0.37 -8.37 -8.31
CA LEU A 139 1.77 -7.98 -8.12
C LEU A 139 1.98 -6.47 -8.36
N SER A 140 1.24 -5.89 -9.30
CA SER A 140 1.25 -4.44 -9.54
C SER A 140 0.79 -3.65 -8.32
N CYS A 141 -0.23 -4.12 -7.57
CA CYS A 141 -0.62 -3.53 -6.28
C CYS A 141 0.47 -3.70 -5.22
N THR A 142 1.18 -4.84 -5.21
CA THR A 142 2.28 -5.08 -4.28
C THR A 142 3.46 -4.14 -4.52
N LEU A 143 3.84 -3.92 -5.77
CA LEU A 143 5.01 -3.12 -6.15
C LEU A 143 4.72 -1.61 -6.18
N MET A 144 3.59 -1.19 -6.75
CA MET A 144 3.20 0.22 -6.87
C MET A 144 2.49 0.74 -5.61
N ASN A 145 3.03 0.42 -4.44
CA ASN A 145 2.53 0.93 -3.16
C ASN A 145 3.04 2.38 -2.93
N LEU A 146 2.37 3.36 -3.53
CA LEU A 146 2.81 4.76 -3.54
C LEU A 146 3.09 5.33 -2.14
N ASN A 147 2.24 5.03 -1.16
CA ASN A 147 2.41 5.50 0.22
C ASN A 147 3.78 5.09 0.77
N SER A 148 4.16 3.85 0.53
CA SER A 148 5.42 3.30 1.02
C SER A 148 6.65 3.84 0.29
N LEU A 149 6.51 4.28 -0.96
CA LEU A 149 7.59 4.92 -1.71
C LEU A 149 7.75 6.39 -1.31
N ILE A 150 6.65 7.10 -1.06
CA ILE A 150 6.65 8.54 -0.76
C ILE A 150 6.90 8.82 0.72
N HIS A 151 6.09 8.26 1.62
CA HIS A 151 6.14 8.64 3.04
C HIS A 151 7.51 8.33 3.64
N THR A 152 8.05 7.15 3.35
CA THR A 152 9.36 6.71 3.84
C THR A 152 10.50 7.57 3.29
N SER A 153 10.48 7.90 2.00
CA SER A 153 11.49 8.74 1.34
C SER A 153 11.47 10.19 1.82
N LEU A 154 10.29 10.80 1.91
CA LEU A 154 10.14 12.17 2.41
C LEU A 154 10.54 12.27 3.89
N SER A 155 10.18 11.24 4.66
CA SER A 155 10.54 11.16 6.06
C SER A 155 12.05 10.99 6.26
N TYR A 156 12.68 10.09 5.50
CA TYR A 156 14.14 9.93 5.46
C TYR A 156 14.82 11.25 5.12
N GLY A 157 14.39 11.91 4.04
CA GLY A 157 14.96 13.18 3.61
C GLY A 157 14.94 14.26 4.70
N ARG A 158 13.89 14.27 5.52
CA ARG A 158 13.75 15.24 6.62
C ARG A 158 14.51 14.86 7.89
N PHE A 159 14.50 13.58 8.25
CA PHE A 159 14.83 13.12 9.60
C PHE A 159 16.04 12.17 9.68
N CYS A 160 16.75 11.92 8.57
CA CYS A 160 17.94 11.06 8.61
C CYS A 160 19.00 11.57 9.59
N ASP A 161 19.18 12.90 9.68
CA ASP A 161 20.14 13.54 10.59
C ASP A 161 19.50 14.01 11.90
N TRP A 162 18.25 13.62 12.18
CA TRP A 162 17.55 14.05 13.39
C TRP A 162 18.10 13.35 14.63
N THR A 163 18.29 14.13 15.69
CA THR A 163 18.71 13.71 17.03
C THR A 163 17.73 14.24 18.07
N GLU A 164 17.69 13.60 19.25
CA GLU A 164 16.75 13.95 20.34
C GLU A 164 16.86 15.40 20.83
N SER A 165 17.99 16.08 20.57
CA SER A 165 18.17 17.50 20.89
C SER A 165 17.38 18.46 19.99
N LYS A 166 16.83 18.00 18.85
CA LYS A 166 16.12 18.87 17.90
C LYS A 166 14.61 18.79 18.11
N VAL A 167 14.05 19.89 18.62
CA VAL A 167 12.59 20.10 18.75
C VAL A 167 12.12 21.06 17.66
N TYR A 168 11.00 20.73 17.02
CA TYR A 168 10.36 21.56 16.00
C TYR A 168 9.27 22.42 16.62
N PRO A 169 9.14 23.70 16.25
CA PRO A 169 8.09 24.57 16.80
C PRO A 169 6.69 24.16 16.34
N GLU A 170 6.58 23.56 15.15
CA GLU A 170 5.34 23.00 14.62
C GLU A 170 5.64 21.79 13.71
N PRO A 171 4.66 20.90 13.47
CA PRO A 171 4.84 19.83 12.50
C PRO A 171 5.01 20.38 11.08
N PRO A 172 6.07 19.99 10.35
CA PRO A 172 6.33 20.48 9.01
C PRO A 172 5.31 19.93 8.02
N LEU A 173 5.12 20.65 6.92
CA LEU A 173 4.36 20.14 5.77
C LEU A 173 5.08 18.91 5.18
N LEU A 174 4.31 17.88 4.85
CA LEU A 174 4.84 16.63 4.29
C LEU A 174 5.26 16.83 2.84
N TYR A 175 4.30 17.10 1.95
CA TYR A 175 4.52 17.19 0.51
C TYR A 175 5.05 18.56 0.09
N LEU A 176 4.35 19.64 0.47
CA LEU A 176 4.76 21.01 0.14
C LEU A 176 6.11 21.40 0.75
N GLY A 177 6.46 20.76 1.87
CA GLY A 177 7.72 21.00 2.55
C GLY A 177 8.91 20.26 1.95
N VAL A 178 8.76 19.46 0.88
CA VAL A 178 9.83 18.57 0.40
C VAL A 178 11.13 19.31 0.11
N GLU A 179 12.21 18.84 0.72
CA GLU A 179 13.59 19.30 0.53
C GLU A 179 14.29 18.48 -0.55
N GLU A 180 15.42 18.98 -1.07
CA GLU A 180 16.21 18.31 -2.12
C GLU A 180 16.55 16.86 -1.77
N ARG A 181 16.92 16.58 -0.50
CA ARG A 181 17.21 15.22 -0.05
C ARG A 181 15.98 14.31 -0.12
N GLY A 182 14.81 14.82 0.26
CA GLY A 182 13.56 14.07 0.17
C GLY A 182 13.16 13.80 -1.28
N ALA A 183 13.27 14.79 -2.16
CA ALA A 183 13.03 14.61 -3.59
C ALA A 183 14.01 13.61 -4.23
N SER A 184 15.29 13.69 -3.87
CA SER A 184 16.32 12.75 -4.32
C SER A 184 16.07 11.32 -3.82
N ALA A 185 15.61 11.17 -2.58
CA ALA A 185 15.21 9.88 -2.03
C ALA A 185 14.02 9.28 -2.78
N VAL A 186 12.98 10.08 -3.07
CA VAL A 186 11.83 9.64 -3.89
C VAL A 186 12.30 9.20 -5.28
N ALA A 187 13.15 9.99 -5.94
CA ALA A 187 13.70 9.64 -7.24
C ALA A 187 14.52 8.34 -7.20
N GLY A 188 15.33 8.13 -6.15
CA GLY A 188 16.11 6.91 -5.96
C GLY A 188 15.24 5.67 -5.75
N VAL A 189 14.24 5.74 -4.86
CA VAL A 189 13.29 4.63 -4.65
C VAL A 189 12.49 4.34 -5.91
N SER A 190 12.12 5.39 -6.66
CA SER A 190 11.45 5.23 -7.96
C SER A 190 12.34 4.52 -8.98
N ALA A 191 13.64 4.79 -9.00
CA ALA A 191 14.58 4.11 -9.89
C ALA A 191 14.74 2.63 -9.49
N ASP A 192 14.90 2.36 -8.18
CA ASP A 192 14.94 1.00 -7.64
C ASP A 192 13.69 0.19 -8.05
N LEU A 193 12.49 0.79 -7.93
CA LEU A 193 11.23 0.18 -8.38
C LEU A 193 11.21 -0.14 -9.87
N CYS A 194 11.64 0.80 -10.72
CA CYS A 194 11.69 0.59 -12.17
C CYS A 194 12.67 -0.53 -12.53
N ASN A 195 13.82 -0.62 -11.87
CA ASN A 195 14.78 -1.70 -12.08
C ASN A 195 14.18 -3.07 -11.72
N ILE A 196 13.43 -3.15 -10.62
CA ILE A 196 12.71 -4.37 -10.22
C ILE A 196 11.69 -4.76 -11.30
N ARG A 197 10.87 -3.80 -11.76
CA ARG A 197 9.90 -4.02 -12.85
C ARG A 197 10.59 -4.56 -14.10
N ASP A 198 11.69 -3.92 -14.53
CA ASP A 198 12.40 -4.29 -15.75
C ASP A 198 13.02 -5.69 -15.64
N ALA A 199 13.52 -6.07 -14.47
CA ALA A 199 14.01 -7.43 -14.20
C ALA A 199 12.88 -8.47 -14.27
N ILE A 200 11.68 -8.13 -13.79
CA ILE A 200 10.51 -9.00 -13.91
C ILE A 200 10.11 -9.15 -15.39
N LEU A 201 10.01 -8.05 -16.14
CA LEU A 201 9.66 -8.07 -17.57
C LEU A 201 10.70 -8.80 -18.43
N ALA A 202 11.97 -8.74 -18.06
CA ALA A 202 13.02 -9.52 -18.73
C ALA A 202 12.80 -11.04 -18.59
N ARG A 203 12.16 -11.49 -17.50
CA ARG A 203 11.85 -12.89 -17.23
C ARG A 203 10.46 -13.31 -17.72
N TYR A 204 9.48 -12.41 -17.64
CA TYR A 204 8.09 -12.61 -18.07
C TYR A 204 7.67 -11.50 -19.05
N PRO A 205 8.12 -11.56 -20.32
CA PRO A 205 7.90 -10.47 -21.29
C PRO A 205 6.42 -10.18 -21.58
N ASP A 206 5.55 -11.18 -21.42
CA ASP A 206 4.11 -11.06 -21.69
C ASP A 206 3.32 -10.56 -20.47
N MET A 207 3.98 -10.36 -19.32
CA MET A 207 3.30 -9.89 -18.11
C MET A 207 3.06 -8.38 -18.17
N ASP A 208 1.81 -7.97 -17.96
CA ASP A 208 1.46 -6.55 -17.92
C ASP A 208 1.85 -5.93 -16.56
N LEU A 209 2.97 -5.20 -16.54
CA LEU A 209 3.39 -4.34 -15.44
C LEU A 209 3.30 -2.85 -15.79
N SER A 210 2.43 -2.47 -16.74
CA SER A 210 2.25 -1.06 -17.15
C SER A 210 1.85 -0.15 -15.99
N ARG A 211 1.20 -0.72 -14.95
CA ARG A 211 0.83 0.03 -13.75
C ARG A 211 1.99 0.26 -12.78
N VAL A 212 3.07 -0.52 -12.88
CA VAL A 212 4.31 -0.29 -12.13
C VAL A 212 5.15 0.70 -12.93
N MET A 213 5.16 1.96 -12.48
CA MET A 213 5.77 3.07 -13.21
C MET A 213 6.62 3.91 -12.26
N SER A 214 7.33 4.89 -12.83
CA SER A 214 8.03 5.85 -11.98
C SER A 214 7.04 6.59 -11.09
N VAL A 215 7.49 7.02 -9.92
CA VAL A 215 6.66 7.80 -9.00
C VAL A 215 6.15 9.07 -9.68
N TYR A 216 6.98 9.73 -10.50
CA TYR A 216 6.59 10.89 -11.30
C TYR A 216 5.44 10.53 -12.26
N ASP A 217 5.59 9.46 -13.06
CA ASP A 217 4.56 9.07 -14.04
C ASP A 217 3.25 8.70 -13.36
N PHE A 218 3.30 8.07 -12.19
CA PHE A 218 2.11 7.77 -11.41
C PHE A 218 1.38 9.05 -11.00
N TYR A 219 2.12 10.07 -10.54
CA TYR A 219 1.53 11.36 -10.18
C TYR A 219 0.89 12.05 -11.38
N ILE A 220 1.53 12.04 -12.54
CA ILE A 220 0.96 12.61 -13.76
C ILE A 220 -0.29 11.83 -14.17
N ALA A 221 -0.22 10.50 -14.19
CA ALA A 221 -1.34 9.65 -14.59
C ALA A 221 -2.58 9.80 -13.68
N CYS A 222 -2.39 10.06 -12.38
CA CYS A 222 -3.49 10.08 -11.40
C CYS A 222 -3.89 11.48 -10.92
N TYR A 223 -3.01 12.46 -11.02
CA TYR A 223 -3.18 13.76 -10.34
C TYR A 223 -2.83 14.97 -11.20
N ALA A 224 -2.56 14.83 -12.50
CA ALA A 224 -2.14 15.94 -13.38
C ALA A 224 -3.01 17.21 -13.23
N ASP A 225 -4.33 17.07 -13.18
CA ASP A 225 -5.28 18.19 -13.05
C ASP A 225 -5.13 18.98 -11.74
N ASN A 226 -4.58 18.33 -10.71
CA ASN A 226 -4.35 18.92 -9.40
C ASN A 226 -2.95 19.54 -9.26
N ILE A 227 -2.05 19.32 -10.21
CA ILE A 227 -0.65 19.72 -10.15
C ILE A 227 -0.42 20.91 -11.10
N LYS A 228 0.15 22.02 -10.59
CA LYS A 228 0.42 23.22 -11.40
C LYS A 228 1.72 23.15 -12.20
N ASP A 229 2.76 22.50 -11.69
CA ASP A 229 4.09 22.43 -12.28
C ASP A 229 4.52 20.96 -12.42
N HIS A 230 4.75 20.51 -13.66
CA HIS A 230 5.11 19.13 -14.01
C HIS A 230 6.61 18.99 -14.35
N THR A 231 7.47 19.93 -13.93
CA THR A 231 8.91 19.91 -14.29
C THR A 231 9.63 18.67 -13.77
N ASP A 232 9.42 18.33 -12.49
CA ASP A 232 10.06 17.19 -11.85
C ASP A 232 9.22 16.70 -10.64
N ILE A 233 9.66 15.62 -9.99
CA ILE A 233 8.94 15.07 -8.84
C ILE A 233 8.82 16.06 -7.66
N SER A 234 9.81 16.92 -7.43
CA SER A 234 9.74 17.94 -6.37
C SER A 234 8.65 18.96 -6.68
N THR A 235 8.60 19.50 -7.91
CA THR A 235 7.57 20.47 -8.28
C THR A 235 6.18 19.83 -8.34
N VAL A 236 6.08 18.58 -8.78
CA VAL A 236 4.85 17.79 -8.74
C VAL A 236 4.28 17.68 -7.33
N LEU A 237 5.10 17.33 -6.33
CA LEU A 237 4.66 17.22 -4.94
C LEU A 237 4.32 18.60 -4.34
N LYS A 238 5.12 19.64 -4.63
CA LYS A 238 4.96 21.00 -4.11
C LYS A 238 3.80 21.78 -4.71
N THR A 239 3.30 21.36 -5.85
CA THR A 239 2.26 22.12 -6.57
C THR A 239 0.97 21.35 -6.74
N ASN A 240 0.84 20.21 -6.07
CA ASN A 240 -0.41 19.49 -5.95
C ASN A 240 -1.32 20.15 -4.90
N ARG A 241 -2.42 20.77 -5.36
CA ARG A 241 -3.40 21.47 -4.51
C ARG A 241 -4.01 20.59 -3.42
N GLY A 242 -4.06 19.27 -3.63
CA GLY A 242 -4.60 18.30 -2.68
C GLY A 242 -3.77 18.16 -1.39
N TYR A 243 -2.56 18.74 -1.35
CA TYR A 243 -1.60 18.55 -0.27
C TYR A 243 -1.37 19.78 0.62
N GLU A 244 -2.11 20.88 0.40
CA GLU A 244 -1.86 22.17 1.05
C GLU A 244 -1.82 22.14 2.58
N THR A 245 -2.59 21.24 3.19
CA THR A 245 -2.76 21.17 4.66
C THR A 245 -2.06 19.97 5.30
N LEU A 246 -1.43 19.09 4.52
CA LEU A 246 -0.92 17.81 5.02
C LEU A 246 0.43 17.99 5.72
N LYS A 247 0.40 17.87 7.05
CA LYS A 247 1.59 17.89 7.91
C LYS A 247 2.09 16.47 8.22
N ILE A 248 3.37 16.34 8.52
CA ILE A 248 3.94 15.09 9.04
C ILE A 248 3.39 14.87 10.46
N PRO A 249 2.79 13.71 10.78
CA PRO A 249 2.42 13.37 12.15
C PRO A 249 3.65 13.35 13.06
N MET A 250 3.60 14.07 14.17
CA MET A 250 4.69 14.21 15.12
C MET A 250 4.18 14.05 16.55
N LYS A 251 5.08 13.71 17.47
CA LYS A 251 4.80 13.62 18.90
C LYS A 251 4.99 14.99 19.52
N GLU A 252 3.96 15.47 20.21
CA GLU A 252 4.04 16.70 21.00
C GLU A 252 4.87 16.45 22.27
N VAL A 253 5.74 17.41 22.58
CA VAL A 253 6.62 17.42 23.75
C VAL A 253 6.67 18.84 24.34
N GLU A 254 7.26 18.99 25.52
CA GLU A 254 7.49 20.33 26.08
C GLU A 254 8.31 21.18 25.09
N GLY A 255 7.78 22.34 24.73
CA GLY A 255 8.44 23.28 23.82
C GLY A 255 8.29 22.98 22.33
N GLY A 256 7.55 21.96 21.91
CA GLY A 256 7.22 21.73 20.49
C GLY A 256 6.96 20.27 20.12
N TYR A 257 7.57 19.82 19.03
CA TYR A 257 7.28 18.53 18.40
C TYR A 257 8.56 17.78 18.03
N ILE A 258 8.53 16.46 18.16
CA ILE A 258 9.58 15.55 17.69
C ILE A 258 9.01 14.48 16.74
N PRO A 259 9.81 13.90 15.83
CA PRO A 259 9.35 12.85 14.94
C PRO A 259 8.79 11.66 15.72
N ASP A 260 7.64 11.15 15.30
CA ASP A 260 7.05 9.95 15.88
C ASP A 260 7.31 8.74 14.98
N PHE A 261 8.35 7.98 15.31
CA PHE A 261 8.75 6.76 14.60
C PHE A 261 7.81 5.56 14.89
N GLY A 262 6.83 5.71 15.79
CA GLY A 262 5.77 4.73 16.04
C GLY A 262 4.54 4.91 15.14
N MET A 263 4.53 5.91 14.27
CA MET A 263 3.42 6.19 13.36
C MET A 263 3.35 5.21 12.18
N ARG A 264 2.19 5.15 11.51
CA ARG A 264 1.92 4.23 10.38
C ARG A 264 2.85 4.43 9.17
N TYR A 265 3.42 5.62 8.96
CA TYR A 265 4.46 5.85 7.94
C TYR A 265 5.72 4.99 8.14
N TYR A 266 5.89 4.42 9.33
CA TYR A 266 6.97 3.50 9.64
C TYR A 266 6.43 2.12 9.94
N THR A 267 5.50 2.01 10.89
CA THR A 267 5.00 0.71 11.37
C THR A 267 4.16 -0.03 10.33
N GLU A 268 3.72 0.64 9.26
CA GLU A 268 3.00 0.01 8.17
C GLU A 268 3.75 0.07 6.84
N ASP A 269 4.14 1.28 6.41
CA ASP A 269 4.73 1.54 5.09
C ASP A 269 6.13 0.91 4.91
N ILE A 270 6.84 0.58 6.00
CA ILE A 270 8.09 -0.20 5.93
C ILE A 270 7.79 -1.71 5.82
N PRO A 271 7.24 -2.39 6.86
CA PRO A 271 7.13 -3.85 6.88
C PRO A 271 6.08 -4.44 5.92
N TYR A 272 5.10 -3.65 5.48
CA TYR A 272 4.05 -4.06 4.54
C TYR A 272 4.17 -3.32 3.21
N GLY A 273 5.27 -2.63 2.95
CA GLY A 273 5.45 -1.79 1.77
C GLY A 273 6.86 -1.86 1.23
N LEU A 274 7.68 -0.89 1.60
CA LEU A 274 9.04 -0.72 1.05
C LEU A 274 9.90 -1.99 1.23
N LEU A 275 9.83 -2.62 2.40
CA LEU A 275 10.56 -3.86 2.67
C LEU A 275 10.02 -5.04 1.84
N VAL A 276 8.73 -5.06 1.53
CA VAL A 276 8.12 -6.09 0.68
C VAL A 276 8.66 -5.99 -0.74
N THR A 277 8.66 -4.79 -1.31
CA THR A 277 9.26 -4.49 -2.63
C THR A 277 10.75 -4.83 -2.63
N ARG A 278 11.47 -4.52 -1.55
CA ARG A 278 12.88 -4.91 -1.39
C ARG A 278 13.09 -6.42 -1.37
N GLY A 279 12.19 -7.16 -0.72
CA GLY A 279 12.23 -8.62 -0.68
C GLY A 279 12.04 -9.25 -2.06
N VAL A 280 11.19 -8.64 -2.91
CA VAL A 280 11.05 -9.03 -4.32
C VAL A 280 12.37 -8.80 -5.07
N ALA A 281 13.02 -7.65 -4.88
CA ALA A 281 14.29 -7.34 -5.50
C ALA A 281 15.38 -8.38 -5.15
N GLU A 282 15.41 -8.85 -3.91
CA GLU A 282 16.37 -9.88 -3.47
C GLU A 282 16.22 -11.18 -4.25
N ILE A 283 14.98 -11.64 -4.44
CA ILE A 283 14.66 -12.87 -5.19
C ILE A 283 15.06 -12.73 -6.67
N LEU A 284 14.96 -11.53 -7.22
CA LEU A 284 15.34 -11.22 -8.60
C LEU A 284 16.83 -10.93 -8.76
N GLY A 285 17.59 -10.76 -7.67
CA GLY A 285 18.99 -10.35 -7.71
C GLY A 285 19.20 -8.92 -8.21
N VAL A 286 18.27 -8.01 -7.88
CA VAL A 286 18.31 -6.59 -8.26
C VAL A 286 18.78 -5.75 -7.08
N ASP A 287 19.80 -4.91 -7.33
CA ASP A 287 20.26 -3.93 -6.34
C ASP A 287 19.25 -2.79 -6.18
N THR A 288 19.03 -2.37 -4.93
CA THR A 288 18.10 -1.29 -4.58
C THR A 288 18.73 -0.34 -3.56
N PRO A 289 19.76 0.43 -3.94
CA PRO A 289 20.57 1.21 -3.02
C PRO A 289 19.77 2.24 -2.21
N MET A 290 18.72 2.85 -2.78
CA MET A 290 17.94 3.85 -2.05
C MET A 290 16.95 3.18 -1.08
N MET A 291 16.29 2.10 -1.50
CA MET A 291 15.46 1.29 -0.59
C MET A 291 16.29 0.78 0.59
N ASP A 292 17.50 0.28 0.35
CA ASP A 292 18.40 -0.21 1.41
C ASP A 292 18.78 0.88 2.39
N THR A 293 19.11 2.07 1.87
CA THR A 293 19.43 3.24 2.69
C THR A 293 18.27 3.63 3.61
N ILE A 294 17.06 3.75 3.06
CA ILE A 294 15.88 4.17 3.81
C ILE A 294 15.46 3.11 4.82
N ILE A 295 15.45 1.82 4.44
CA ILE A 295 15.06 0.72 5.33
C ILE A 295 16.06 0.60 6.49
N THR A 296 17.36 0.68 6.22
CA THR A 296 18.41 0.61 7.26
C THR A 296 18.28 1.76 8.26
N TRP A 297 18.01 2.98 7.79
CA TRP A 297 17.73 4.11 8.67
C TRP A 297 16.44 3.91 9.47
N ALA A 298 15.34 3.55 8.81
CA ALA A 298 14.04 3.44 9.44
C ALA A 298 14.01 2.33 10.50
N GLN A 299 14.62 1.16 10.22
CA GLN A 299 14.65 0.06 11.17
C GLN A 299 15.38 0.44 12.46
N GLU A 300 16.47 1.22 12.38
CA GLU A 300 17.17 1.74 13.56
C GLU A 300 16.24 2.65 14.38
N LYS A 301 15.60 3.62 13.73
CA LYS A 301 14.67 4.56 14.40
C LYS A 301 13.46 3.85 15.02
N MET A 302 13.02 2.74 14.44
CA MET A 302 11.91 1.91 14.94
C MET A 302 12.34 0.92 16.03
N GLY A 303 13.64 0.75 16.29
CA GLY A 303 14.15 -0.31 17.17
C GLY A 303 13.86 -1.72 16.61
N LYS A 304 13.94 -1.86 15.29
CA LYS A 304 13.65 -3.08 14.52
C LYS A 304 14.86 -3.55 13.73
N GLU A 305 14.86 -4.82 13.37
CA GLU A 305 15.91 -5.41 12.53
C GLU A 305 15.29 -6.20 11.37
N TYR A 306 15.35 -5.60 10.18
CA TYR A 306 14.79 -6.17 8.95
C TYR A 306 15.88 -6.54 7.94
N LEU A 307 16.74 -5.58 7.59
CA LEU A 307 17.92 -5.84 6.76
C LEU A 307 19.14 -6.11 7.64
N VAL A 308 19.89 -7.15 7.28
CA VAL A 308 21.19 -7.52 7.86
C VAL A 308 22.12 -7.87 6.71
N ASP A 309 23.28 -7.22 6.63
CA ASP A 309 24.27 -7.40 5.55
C ASP A 309 23.67 -7.35 4.13
N GLY A 310 22.73 -6.41 3.92
CA GLY A 310 22.05 -6.22 2.63
C GLY A 310 20.99 -7.28 2.28
N LYS A 311 20.62 -8.14 3.23
CA LYS A 311 19.59 -9.18 3.04
C LYS A 311 18.40 -8.99 3.96
N VAL A 312 17.22 -9.37 3.49
CA VAL A 312 15.97 -9.45 4.27
C VAL A 312 16.03 -10.67 5.21
N ALA A 313 16.86 -10.56 6.25
CA ALA A 313 17.23 -11.65 7.14
C ALA A 313 17.23 -11.27 8.63
N GLY A 314 16.77 -10.06 8.98
CA GLY A 314 16.70 -9.59 10.36
C GLY A 314 15.63 -10.32 11.20
N LYS A 315 15.80 -10.31 12.53
CA LYS A 315 14.90 -11.04 13.45
C LYS A 315 13.43 -10.59 13.40
N ASP A 316 13.15 -9.35 12.99
CA ASP A 316 11.80 -8.81 12.90
C ASP A 316 11.13 -9.07 11.53
N VAL A 317 11.81 -9.72 10.58
CA VAL A 317 11.22 -10.10 9.26
C VAL A 317 9.93 -10.91 9.42
N VAL A 318 9.81 -11.70 10.49
CA VAL A 318 8.61 -12.49 10.80
C VAL A 318 7.34 -11.65 11.02
N THR A 319 7.47 -10.36 11.34
CA THR A 319 6.33 -9.44 11.54
C THR A 319 5.90 -8.72 10.26
N THR A 320 6.53 -9.02 9.13
CA THR A 320 6.37 -8.30 7.85
C THR A 320 5.45 -9.05 6.88
N ARG A 321 5.41 -8.62 5.62
CA ARG A 321 4.84 -9.38 4.48
C ARG A 321 5.84 -9.63 3.37
N THR A 322 7.12 -9.61 3.70
CA THR A 322 8.17 -9.95 2.75
C THR A 322 7.95 -11.34 2.16
N PRO A 323 8.31 -11.57 0.89
CA PRO A 323 8.23 -12.90 0.29
C PRO A 323 9.09 -13.92 1.08
N GLN A 324 10.20 -13.48 1.67
CA GLN A 324 11.07 -14.27 2.55
C GLN A 324 10.33 -14.85 3.75
N LYS A 325 9.44 -14.09 4.40
CA LYS A 325 8.62 -14.58 5.52
C LYS A 325 7.79 -15.82 5.13
N TYR A 326 7.33 -15.85 3.89
CA TYR A 326 6.45 -16.90 3.37
C TYR A 326 7.22 -18.04 2.70
N GLY A 327 8.55 -18.00 2.71
CA GLY A 327 9.39 -19.03 2.10
C GLY A 327 9.42 -18.97 0.58
N LEU A 328 9.04 -17.84 -0.03
CA LEU A 328 9.18 -17.63 -1.47
C LEU A 328 10.65 -17.34 -1.77
N THR A 329 11.21 -18.08 -2.72
CA THR A 329 12.67 -18.06 -2.99
C THR A 329 13.01 -17.89 -4.46
N THR A 330 12.04 -18.04 -5.35
CA THR A 330 12.23 -17.96 -6.80
C THR A 330 11.31 -16.90 -7.41
N PRO A 331 11.65 -16.32 -8.56
CA PRO A 331 10.75 -15.39 -9.24
C PRO A 331 9.38 -15.99 -9.57
N ASP A 332 9.31 -17.31 -9.83
CA ASP A 332 8.06 -18.00 -10.15
C ASP A 332 7.12 -18.03 -8.93
N ASP A 333 7.67 -18.16 -7.71
CA ASP A 333 6.91 -18.09 -6.46
C ASP A 333 6.15 -16.76 -6.28
N LEU A 334 6.62 -15.67 -6.91
CA LEU A 334 6.04 -14.33 -6.78
C LEU A 334 4.76 -14.12 -7.60
N VAL A 335 4.56 -14.93 -8.64
CA VAL A 335 3.47 -14.73 -9.63
C VAL A 335 2.49 -15.90 -9.67
N GLN A 336 2.79 -17.02 -9.01
CA GLN A 336 1.93 -18.20 -9.00
C GLN A 336 0.75 -18.07 -8.03
N TRP A 337 -0.42 -18.48 -8.51
CA TRP A 337 -1.62 -18.70 -7.72
C TRP A 337 -2.09 -20.16 -7.90
N PRO A 338 -2.53 -20.85 -6.82
CA PRO A 338 -2.94 -22.25 -6.86
C PRO A 338 -4.24 -22.54 -7.62
#